data_AF-A0A0G0IGD7-F1
#
_entry.id   AF-A0A0G0IGD7-F1
#
_cell.length_a   1.000
_cell.length_b   1.000
_cell.length_c   1.000
_cell.angle_alpha   90.00
_cell.angle_beta   90.00
_cell.angle_gamma   90.00
#
_symmetry.space_group_name_H-M   'P 1'
#
loop_
_entity.id
_entity.type
_entity.pdbx_description
1 polymer ?
#
loop_
_entity_poly.entity_id
_entity_poly.type
_entity_poly.pdbx_seq_one_letter_code
_entity_poly.pdbx_strand_id
1 'polypeptide(L)'
;MNRVITTSPLNVLTNNAYIILQTYRTIIEDITISVPFERITQGATLCQNLSKKIVSQQGVLGIMTQTFRKTYEGGDLVASEIVEENLLKEPVKEIIILEGPDDNPNQVPQIGYNCTYWESYVDNNVSASAEEKQWLKFTMKWESGCNAESNKHSYYKGLFQWDPCLWYEQFPNDNIFDGKKQIQRTLAKLRAGARPQYMWPAVYRKYVATYGELSWLK
;
A
#
# COMPACT_ATOMS: atom_id res chain seq x y z
N MET A 1 35.72 35.07 23.96
CA MET A 1 37.01 35.80 23.91
C MET A 1 36.73 37.10 23.17
N ASN A 2 37.03 38.26 23.76
CA ASN A 2 36.68 39.54 23.13
C ASN A 2 37.78 39.95 22.15
N ARG A 3 37.39 40.48 20.99
CA ARG A 3 38.33 41.00 19.99
C ARG A 3 38.29 42.52 20.03
N VAL A 4 39.46 43.12 20.21
CA VAL A 4 39.63 44.57 20.20
C VAL A 4 40.39 44.93 18.93
N ILE A 5 39.79 45.76 18.09
CA ILE A 5 40.43 46.31 16.89
C ILE A 5 40.56 47.81 17.13
N THR A 6 41.79 48.31 17.09
CA THR A 6 42.07 49.73 17.34
C THR A 6 43.09 50.25 16.34
N THR A 7 42.93 51.51 15.93
CA THR A 7 43.92 52.23 15.12
C THR A 7 45.05 52.84 15.96
N SER A 8 44.95 52.75 17.29
CA SER A 8 46.01 53.23 18.19
C SER A 8 47.11 52.19 18.41
N PRO A 9 48.37 52.62 18.62
CA PRO A 9 49.45 51.74 19.07
C PRO A 9 49.15 51.05 20.41
N LEU A 10 49.80 49.92 20.67
CA LEU A 10 49.67 49.22 21.95
C LEU A 10 49.98 50.17 23.13
N ASN A 11 49.10 50.18 24.13
CA ASN A 11 49.22 50.94 25.39
C ASN A 11 49.16 52.49 25.27
N VAL A 12 48.76 53.04 24.13
CA VAL A 12 48.54 54.48 23.95
C VAL A 12 47.17 54.71 23.33
N LEU A 13 46.36 55.63 23.88
CA LEU A 13 45.10 56.05 23.25
C LEU A 13 45.33 57.39 22.54
N THR A 14 45.27 57.39 21.21
CA THR A 14 45.46 58.60 20.41
C THR A 14 44.15 59.37 20.23
N ASN A 15 44.22 60.70 20.10
CA ASN A 15 43.06 61.51 19.75
C ASN A 15 42.53 61.07 18.37
N ASN A 16 41.20 60.96 18.24
CA ASN A 16 40.49 60.46 17.05
C ASN A 16 40.72 58.97 16.73
N ALA A 17 41.14 58.15 17.69
CA ALA A 17 41.24 56.70 17.50
C ALA A 17 39.86 56.05 17.30
N TYR A 18 39.80 55.08 16.39
CA TYR A 18 38.64 54.20 16.24
C TYR A 18 38.88 52.91 17.03
N ILE A 19 37.94 52.56 17.90
CA ILE A 19 37.96 51.30 18.66
C ILE A 19 36.69 50.54 18.33
N ILE A 20 36.85 49.33 17.81
CA ILE A 20 35.77 48.37 17.65
C ILE A 20 35.98 47.27 18.68
N LEU A 21 34.98 47.09 19.53
CA LEU A 21 34.93 46.00 20.51
C LEU A 21 33.91 44.96 20.02
N GLN A 22 34.40 43.78 19.68
CA GLN A 22 33.56 42.62 19.40
C GLN A 22 33.55 41.71 20.62
N THR A 23 32.39 41.59 21.26
CA THR A 23 32.19 40.73 22.42
C THR A 23 31.56 39.42 21.97
N TYR A 24 32.16 38.30 22.41
CA TYR A 24 31.64 36.97 22.11
C TYR A 24 31.22 36.27 23.40
N ARG A 25 29.97 35.80 23.44
CA ARG A 25 29.41 35.02 24.53
C ARG A 25 29.00 33.64 24.01
N THR A 26 29.48 32.59 24.65
CA THR A 26 29.01 31.23 24.39
C THR A 26 28.17 30.75 25.56
N ILE A 27 27.03 30.14 25.25
CA ILE A 27 26.18 29.45 26.24
C ILE A 27 26.00 28.00 25.81
N ILE A 28 25.79 27.13 26.80
CA ILE A 28 25.38 25.75 26.63
C ILE A 28 23.93 25.68 27.07
N GLU A 29 23.07 25.12 26.23
CA GLU A 29 21.64 25.03 26.48
C GLU A 29 21.16 23.62 26.12
N ASP A 30 20.46 22.99 27.05
CA ASP A 30 19.81 21.70 26.83
C ASP A 30 18.37 21.91 26.39
N ILE A 31 18.01 21.32 25.27
CA ILE A 31 16.66 21.37 24.73
C ILE A 31 16.12 19.96 24.62
N THR A 32 14.97 19.72 25.24
CA THR A 32 14.22 18.47 25.07
C THR A 32 13.41 18.54 23.78
N ILE A 33 13.62 17.60 22.87
CA ILE A 33 12.86 17.47 21.63
C ILE A 33 12.21 16.09 21.53
N SER A 34 11.11 16.03 20.78
CA SER A 34 10.40 14.78 20.50
C SER A 34 11.04 14.05 19.31
N VAL A 35 11.26 12.75 19.45
CA VAL A 35 11.71 11.87 18.37
C VAL A 35 10.49 11.19 17.74
N PRO A 36 10.28 11.31 16.41
CA PRO A 36 9.14 10.68 15.75
C PRO A 36 9.21 9.15 15.85
N PHE A 37 8.05 8.50 15.90
CA PHE A 37 7.96 7.05 15.83
C PHE A 37 7.82 6.56 14.38
N GLU A 38 8.24 5.32 14.16
CA GLU A 38 8.04 4.62 12.88
C GLU A 38 6.65 3.97 12.84
N ARG A 39 5.98 4.01 11.69
CA ARG A 39 4.72 3.30 11.42
C ARG A 39 5.00 2.06 10.57
N ILE A 40 4.60 0.90 11.08
CA ILE A 40 4.65 -0.38 10.39
C ILE A 40 3.22 -0.80 10.05
N THR A 41 2.97 -1.15 8.78
CA THR A 41 1.71 -1.78 8.37
C THR A 41 1.94 -3.27 8.15
N GLN A 42 1.13 -4.10 8.80
CA GLN A 42 1.15 -5.56 8.71
C GLN A 42 -0.14 -6.08 8.08
N GLY A 43 -0.07 -7.24 7.45
CA GLY A 43 -1.20 -7.84 6.73
C GLY A 43 -1.21 -7.48 5.25
N ALA A 44 -2.00 -8.23 4.50
CA ALA A 44 -2.22 -8.04 3.07
C ALA A 44 -3.70 -8.15 2.78
N THR A 45 -4.15 -7.51 1.72
CA THR A 45 -5.52 -7.61 1.25
C THR A 45 -5.56 -7.64 -0.27
N LEU A 46 -6.48 -8.42 -0.81
CA LEU A 46 -6.80 -8.48 -2.22
C LEU A 46 -7.59 -7.24 -2.67
N CYS A 47 -8.28 -6.54 -1.75
CA CYS A 47 -9.02 -5.31 -2.06
C CYS A 47 -8.81 -4.24 -0.99
N GLN A 48 -8.05 -3.19 -1.34
CA GLN A 48 -7.79 -2.07 -0.43
C GLN A 48 -9.05 -1.29 -0.05
N ASN A 49 -10.02 -1.15 -0.96
CA ASN A 49 -11.26 -0.40 -0.68
C ASN A 49 -12.14 -1.07 0.39
N LEU A 50 -12.03 -2.39 0.54
CA LEU A 50 -12.76 -3.16 1.55
C LEU A 50 -11.92 -3.40 2.81
N SER A 51 -10.69 -2.90 2.83
CA SER A 51 -9.79 -3.10 3.96
C SER A 51 -9.99 -2.07 5.06
N LYS A 52 -9.83 -2.53 6.30
CA LYS A 52 -9.86 -1.72 7.51
C LYS A 52 -8.46 -1.68 8.10
N LYS A 53 -8.03 -0.47 8.47
CA LYS A 53 -6.78 -0.26 9.22
C LYS A 53 -7.11 -0.30 10.70
N ILE A 54 -6.53 -1.26 11.40
CA ILE A 54 -6.69 -1.43 12.84
C ILE A 54 -5.36 -1.14 13.49
N VAL A 55 -5.34 -0.18 14.42
CA VAL A 55 -4.13 0.11 15.18
C VAL A 55 -3.99 -0.95 16.26
N SER A 56 -3.08 -1.90 16.04
CA SER A 56 -2.74 -2.94 17.02
C SER A 56 -1.82 -2.42 18.11
N GLN A 57 -0.98 -1.44 17.79
CA GLN A 57 -0.09 -0.78 18.73
C GLN A 57 -0.02 0.70 18.39
N GLN A 58 -0.38 1.55 19.35
CA GLN A 58 -0.28 3.00 19.20
C GLN A 58 1.19 3.44 19.22
N GLY A 59 1.57 4.31 18.28
CA GLY A 59 2.88 4.92 18.29
C GLY A 59 3.05 5.90 19.45
N VAL A 60 4.23 5.92 20.05
CA VAL A 60 4.57 6.87 21.12
C VAL A 60 5.87 7.57 20.75
N LEU A 61 5.86 8.90 20.77
CA LEU A 61 7.04 9.71 20.51
C LEU A 61 8.15 9.36 21.52
N GLY A 62 9.36 9.27 20.99
CA GLY A 62 10.56 9.25 21.81
C GLY A 62 10.87 10.65 22.33
N ILE A 63 11.82 10.72 23.25
CA ILE A 63 12.28 11.97 23.84
C ILE A 63 13.79 11.95 23.83
N MET A 64 14.41 12.98 23.29
CA MET A 64 15.86 13.19 23.38
C MET A 64 16.17 14.58 23.90
N THR A 65 17.29 14.71 24.58
CA THR A 65 17.89 16.00 24.91
C THR A 65 18.98 16.29 23.88
N GLN A 66 18.95 17.47 23.29
CA GLN A 66 20.03 18.01 22.48
C GLN A 66 20.69 19.16 23.23
N THR A 67 21.99 19.06 23.42
CA THR A 67 22.79 20.13 24.01
C THR A 67 23.34 20.98 22.88
N PHE A 68 22.96 22.25 22.86
CA PHE A 68 23.43 23.23 21.90
C PHE A 68 24.52 24.10 22.50
N ARG A 69 25.59 24.30 21.75
CA ARG A 69 26.52 25.40 21.97
C ARG A 69 26.12 26.56 21.06
N LYS A 70 25.65 27.64 21.67
CA LYS A 70 25.26 28.87 20.99
C LYS A 70 26.30 29.96 21.23
N THR A 71 26.79 30.58 20.18
CA THR A 71 27.73 31.70 20.24
C THR A 71 27.06 32.97 19.74
N TYR A 72 27.17 34.02 20.54
CA TYR A 72 26.59 35.33 20.30
C TYR A 72 27.70 36.37 20.12
N GLU A 73 27.57 37.25 19.14
CA GLU A 73 28.42 38.44 18.94
C GLU A 73 27.59 39.70 19.19
N GLY A 74 27.99 40.54 20.14
CA GLY A 74 27.26 41.79 20.42
C GLY A 74 25.80 41.62 20.90
N GLY A 75 25.37 40.39 21.18
CA GLY A 75 23.98 40.03 21.54
C GLY A 75 23.25 39.22 20.47
N ASP A 76 23.76 39.17 19.23
CA ASP A 76 23.16 38.45 18.12
C ASP A 76 23.71 37.02 18.02
N LEU A 77 22.85 36.04 17.75
CA LEU A 77 23.26 34.66 17.57
C LEU A 77 24.03 34.51 16.24
N VAL A 78 25.33 34.20 16.32
CA VAL A 78 26.20 34.05 15.14
C VAL A 78 26.55 32.60 14.82
N ALA A 79 26.45 31.69 15.79
CA ALA A 79 26.62 30.26 15.57
C ALA A 79 25.81 29.42 16.56
N SER A 80 25.31 28.26 16.11
CA SER A 80 24.64 27.27 16.93
C SER A 80 25.01 25.88 16.43
N GLU A 81 25.58 25.05 17.28
CA GLU A 81 25.95 23.66 16.95
C GLU A 81 25.43 22.71 18.03
N ILE A 82 25.06 21.50 17.62
CA ILE A 82 24.74 20.41 18.55
C ILE A 82 26.07 19.82 19.01
N VAL A 83 26.30 19.79 20.31
CA VAL A 83 27.52 19.22 20.90
C VAL A 83 27.29 17.85 21.53
N GLU A 84 26.05 17.54 21.90
CA GLU A 84 25.67 16.27 22.49
C GLU A 84 24.20 15.97 22.17
N GLU A 85 23.91 14.69 21.98
CA GLU A 85 22.56 14.17 21.83
C GLU A 85 22.40 12.97 22.78
N ASN A 86 21.37 13.01 23.61
CA ASN A 86 21.08 11.93 24.56
C ASN A 86 19.61 11.51 24.44
N LEU A 87 19.40 10.26 24.01
CA LEU A 87 18.06 9.70 23.89
C LEU A 87 17.56 9.26 25.27
N LEU A 88 16.57 9.97 25.79
CA LEU A 88 15.97 9.70 27.10
C LEU A 88 14.92 8.59 27.03
N LYS A 89 14.19 8.53 25.91
CA LYS A 89 13.14 7.54 25.68
C LYS A 89 13.09 7.18 24.20
N GLU A 90 13.24 5.90 23.92
CA GLU A 90 13.06 5.34 22.58
C GLU A 90 11.60 5.54 22.10
N PRO A 91 11.39 5.95 20.83
CA PRO A 91 10.05 5.96 20.26
C PRO A 91 9.49 4.54 20.17
N VAL A 92 8.21 4.40 20.52
CA VAL A 92 7.48 3.14 20.36
C VAL A 92 6.81 3.15 19.00
N LYS A 93 7.06 2.12 18.19
CA LYS A 93 6.51 2.00 16.84
C LYS A 93 4.98 1.89 16.87
N GLU A 94 4.35 2.46 15.85
CA GLU A 94 2.92 2.24 15.57
C GLU A 94 2.77 1.02 14.67
N ILE A 95 1.94 0.06 15.08
CA ILE A 95 1.62 -1.12 14.28
C ILE A 95 0.17 -1.02 13.83
N ILE A 96 -0.02 -0.95 12.52
CA ILE A 96 -1.33 -0.97 11.87
C ILE A 96 -1.50 -2.34 11.20
N ILE A 97 -2.53 -3.08 11.59
CA ILE A 97 -2.96 -4.30 10.91
C ILE A 97 -3.97 -3.92 9.83
N LEU A 98 -3.75 -4.39 8.62
CA LEU A 98 -4.69 -4.27 7.51
C LEU A 98 -5.56 -5.53 7.49
N GLU A 99 -6.82 -5.38 7.87
CA GLU A 99 -7.81 -6.45 7.78
C GLU A 99 -8.67 -6.27 6.55
N GLY A 100 -8.87 -7.32 5.77
CA GLY A 100 -9.71 -7.30 4.58
C GLY A 100 -9.69 -8.68 3.92
N PRO A 101 -10.32 -8.82 2.75
CA PRO A 101 -10.25 -10.07 2.01
C PRO A 101 -8.79 -10.40 1.68
N ASP A 102 -8.32 -11.59 2.06
CA ASP A 102 -6.91 -11.99 1.99
C ASP A 102 -6.71 -13.44 1.54
N ASP A 103 -7.71 -13.99 0.82
CA ASP A 103 -7.64 -15.37 0.34
C ASP A 103 -6.33 -15.65 -0.42
N ASN A 104 -5.88 -16.89 -0.32
CA ASN A 104 -4.65 -17.38 -0.92
C ASN A 104 -4.95 -18.61 -1.80
N PRO A 105 -4.32 -18.72 -2.99
CA PRO A 105 -4.43 -19.92 -3.83
C PRO A 105 -4.22 -21.24 -3.11
N ASN A 106 -3.37 -21.27 -2.07
CA ASN A 106 -3.05 -22.47 -1.30
C ASN A 106 -4.18 -22.93 -0.36
N GLN A 107 -5.25 -22.15 -0.21
CA GLN A 107 -6.41 -22.50 0.63
C GLN A 107 -7.44 -23.36 -0.13
N VAL A 108 -7.26 -23.58 -1.43
CA VAL A 108 -8.16 -24.36 -2.29
C VAL A 108 -7.44 -25.57 -2.92
N PRO A 109 -8.17 -26.58 -3.42
CA PRO A 109 -7.55 -27.70 -4.15
C PRO A 109 -6.74 -27.22 -5.37
N GLN A 110 -5.51 -27.71 -5.50
CA GLN A 110 -4.60 -27.35 -6.60
C GLN A 110 -4.89 -28.21 -7.84
N ILE A 111 -5.62 -27.66 -8.80
CA ILE A 111 -6.08 -28.39 -10.00
C ILE A 111 -5.18 -28.12 -11.22
N GLY A 112 -4.54 -26.97 -11.26
CA GLY A 112 -3.64 -26.51 -12.32
C GLY A 112 -4.38 -26.04 -13.56
N TYR A 113 -3.61 -25.93 -14.65
CA TYR A 113 -4.11 -25.65 -15.99
C TYR A 113 -4.86 -26.86 -16.56
N ASN A 114 -6.11 -27.05 -16.18
CA ASN A 114 -6.86 -28.27 -16.50
C ASN A 114 -8.25 -27.99 -17.05
N CYS A 115 -8.32 -27.68 -18.36
CA CYS A 115 -9.60 -27.45 -19.03
C CYS A 115 -10.49 -28.69 -19.02
N THR A 116 -9.94 -29.89 -19.23
CA THR A 116 -10.74 -31.13 -19.22
C THR A 116 -11.52 -31.29 -17.91
N TYR A 117 -10.88 -31.02 -16.77
CA TYR A 117 -11.54 -31.06 -15.47
C TYR A 117 -12.67 -30.05 -15.37
N TRP A 118 -12.40 -28.77 -15.66
CA TRP A 118 -13.38 -27.70 -15.51
C TRP A 118 -14.52 -27.78 -16.53
N GLU A 119 -14.24 -28.18 -17.76
CA GLU A 119 -15.26 -28.41 -18.78
C GLU A 119 -16.19 -29.56 -18.37
N SER A 120 -15.63 -30.66 -17.85
CA SER A 120 -16.42 -31.77 -17.29
C SER A 120 -17.28 -31.32 -16.10
N TYR A 121 -16.74 -30.50 -15.20
CA TYR A 121 -17.51 -29.93 -14.09
C TYR A 121 -18.66 -29.04 -14.58
N VAL A 122 -18.41 -28.18 -15.58
CA VAL A 122 -19.45 -27.34 -16.19
C VAL A 122 -20.55 -28.20 -16.84
N ASP A 123 -20.16 -29.26 -17.55
CA ASP A 123 -21.11 -30.09 -18.28
C ASP A 123 -21.98 -30.93 -17.34
N ASN A 124 -21.39 -31.49 -16.27
CA ASN A 124 -22.04 -32.47 -15.40
C ASN A 124 -22.61 -31.89 -14.10
N ASN A 125 -22.07 -30.78 -13.58
CA ASN A 125 -22.42 -30.27 -12.26
C ASN A 125 -23.09 -28.88 -12.28
N VAL A 126 -23.12 -28.20 -13.43
CA VAL A 126 -23.73 -26.86 -13.54
C VAL A 126 -25.06 -26.94 -14.27
N SER A 127 -26.12 -26.46 -13.61
CA SER A 127 -27.46 -26.34 -14.20
C SER A 127 -27.57 -25.04 -15.02
N ALA A 128 -27.22 -25.15 -16.30
CA ALA A 128 -27.18 -24.04 -17.25
C ALA A 128 -27.54 -24.47 -18.67
N SER A 129 -27.95 -23.52 -19.50
CA SER A 129 -28.22 -23.74 -20.92
C SER A 129 -26.94 -24.15 -21.66
N ALA A 130 -27.08 -24.76 -22.83
CA ALA A 130 -25.93 -25.17 -23.65
C ALA A 130 -25.03 -23.99 -24.00
N GLU A 131 -25.63 -22.86 -24.36
CA GLU A 131 -24.89 -21.65 -24.70
C GLU A 131 -24.23 -21.06 -23.43
N GLU A 132 -24.89 -21.05 -22.26
CA GLU A 132 -24.28 -20.57 -20.99
C GLU A 132 -23.04 -21.40 -20.63
N LYS A 133 -23.15 -22.73 -20.74
CA LYS A 133 -22.02 -23.66 -20.55
C LYS A 133 -20.90 -23.36 -21.54
N GLN A 134 -21.23 -23.13 -22.82
CA GLN A 134 -20.24 -22.79 -23.83
C GLN A 134 -19.51 -21.48 -23.52
N TRP A 135 -20.24 -20.45 -23.08
CA TRP A 135 -19.64 -19.18 -22.65
C TRP A 135 -18.70 -19.37 -21.46
N LEU A 136 -19.13 -20.09 -20.42
CA LEU A 136 -18.30 -20.37 -19.24
C LEU A 136 -17.01 -21.09 -19.63
N LYS A 137 -17.12 -22.16 -20.45
CA LYS A 137 -15.97 -22.95 -20.90
C LYS A 137 -15.01 -22.14 -21.76
N PHE A 138 -15.54 -21.32 -22.67
CA PHE A 138 -14.73 -20.45 -23.50
C PHE A 138 -13.99 -19.40 -22.67
N THR A 139 -14.69 -18.78 -21.72
CA THR A 139 -14.12 -17.70 -20.91
C THR A 139 -13.00 -18.19 -20.02
N MET A 140 -13.22 -19.27 -19.26
CA MET A 140 -12.19 -19.81 -18.37
C MET A 140 -10.92 -20.25 -19.12
N LYS A 141 -11.08 -20.76 -20.35
CA LYS A 141 -9.95 -21.14 -21.21
C LYS A 141 -9.12 -19.93 -21.63
N TRP A 142 -9.76 -18.83 -22.03
CA TRP A 142 -9.06 -17.66 -22.54
C TRP A 142 -8.56 -16.71 -21.46
N GLU A 143 -9.22 -16.65 -20.31
CA GLU A 143 -8.87 -15.74 -19.22
C GLU A 143 -7.72 -16.30 -18.36
N SER A 144 -7.75 -17.59 -18.03
CA SER A 144 -6.74 -18.18 -17.13
C SER A 144 -6.13 -19.48 -17.62
N GLY A 145 -6.53 -19.99 -18.79
CA GLY A 145 -6.12 -21.33 -19.24
C GLY A 145 -6.74 -22.43 -18.37
N CYS A 146 -7.93 -22.20 -17.83
CA CYS A 146 -8.64 -23.11 -16.93
C CYS A 146 -7.85 -23.41 -15.64
N ASN A 147 -7.19 -22.40 -15.09
CA ASN A 147 -6.54 -22.45 -13.78
C ASN A 147 -7.35 -21.63 -12.77
N ALA A 148 -7.92 -22.28 -11.75
CA ALA A 148 -8.82 -21.64 -10.78
C ALA A 148 -8.09 -20.93 -9.65
N GLU A 149 -6.92 -21.42 -9.32
CA GLU A 149 -5.97 -20.88 -8.37
C GLU A 149 -5.04 -19.83 -9.02
N SER A 150 -5.33 -19.43 -10.26
CA SER A 150 -4.53 -18.48 -11.02
C SER A 150 -4.38 -17.16 -10.26
N ASN A 151 -3.16 -16.88 -9.84
CA ASN A 151 -2.75 -15.62 -9.22
C ASN A 151 -1.59 -14.97 -9.99
N LYS A 152 -1.47 -15.28 -11.28
CA LYS A 152 -0.37 -14.78 -12.14
C LYS A 152 -0.52 -13.31 -12.51
N HIS A 153 -1.77 -12.86 -12.64
CA HIS A 153 -2.04 -11.45 -12.90
C HIS A 153 -1.93 -10.67 -11.58
N SER A 154 -1.30 -9.50 -11.62
CA SER A 154 -1.09 -8.64 -10.44
C SER A 154 -2.42 -8.31 -9.76
N TYR A 155 -3.44 -8.00 -10.55
CA TYR A 155 -4.76 -7.60 -10.08
C TYR A 155 -5.83 -8.70 -10.13
N TYR A 156 -6.19 -9.20 -11.30
CA TYR A 156 -7.24 -10.21 -11.49
C TYR A 156 -6.89 -11.61 -10.97
N LYS A 157 -7.91 -12.40 -10.61
CA LYS A 157 -7.75 -13.71 -9.95
C LYS A 157 -8.66 -14.81 -10.54
N GLY A 158 -8.13 -16.03 -10.55
CA GLY A 158 -8.86 -17.27 -10.81
C GLY A 158 -9.26 -17.54 -12.27
N LEU A 159 -10.20 -18.48 -12.47
CA LEU A 159 -10.73 -18.98 -13.75
C LEU A 159 -11.15 -17.87 -14.69
N PHE A 160 -11.89 -16.89 -14.16
CA PHE A 160 -12.50 -15.83 -14.95
C PHE A 160 -11.82 -14.48 -14.74
N GLN A 161 -10.64 -14.45 -14.13
CA GLN A 161 -9.89 -13.21 -13.89
C GLN A 161 -10.75 -12.14 -13.20
N TRP A 162 -11.35 -12.50 -12.07
CA TRP A 162 -12.20 -11.60 -11.30
C TRP A 162 -11.39 -10.46 -10.68
N ASP A 163 -12.01 -9.27 -10.71
CA ASP A 163 -11.63 -8.14 -9.87
C ASP A 163 -11.93 -8.51 -8.41
N PRO A 164 -10.92 -8.51 -7.50
CA PRO A 164 -11.14 -8.90 -6.12
C PRO A 164 -12.09 -7.97 -5.37
N CYS A 165 -12.03 -6.66 -5.61
CA CYS A 165 -12.95 -5.71 -4.96
C CYS A 165 -14.39 -5.98 -5.37
N LEU A 166 -14.64 -6.18 -6.66
CA LEU A 166 -15.95 -6.49 -7.18
C LEU A 166 -16.46 -7.86 -6.69
N TRP A 167 -15.56 -8.83 -6.54
CA TRP A 167 -15.87 -10.16 -6.01
C TRP A 167 -16.33 -10.07 -4.56
N TYR A 168 -15.52 -9.51 -3.67
CA TYR A 168 -15.84 -9.47 -2.24
C TYR A 168 -16.93 -8.47 -1.87
N GLU A 169 -17.22 -7.48 -2.72
CA GLU A 169 -18.41 -6.63 -2.56
C GLU A 169 -19.70 -7.44 -2.75
N GLN A 170 -19.71 -8.39 -3.70
CA GLN A 170 -20.89 -9.20 -4.01
C GLN A 170 -20.94 -10.53 -3.24
N PHE A 171 -19.79 -11.13 -2.97
CA PHE A 171 -19.62 -12.47 -2.43
C PHE A 171 -18.58 -12.46 -1.30
N PRO A 172 -18.82 -11.71 -0.20
CA PRO A 172 -17.80 -11.45 0.83
C PRO A 172 -17.25 -12.71 1.53
N ASN A 173 -18.00 -13.82 1.49
CA ASN A 173 -17.66 -15.06 2.18
C ASN A 173 -17.15 -16.17 1.24
N ASP A 174 -17.14 -15.95 -0.07
CA ASP A 174 -16.67 -16.97 -1.01
C ASP A 174 -15.20 -16.74 -1.34
N ASN A 175 -14.41 -17.83 -1.32
CA ASN A 175 -13.01 -17.76 -1.70
C ASN A 175 -12.87 -17.51 -3.21
N ILE A 176 -12.17 -16.44 -3.58
CA ILE A 176 -12.02 -16.04 -5.00
C ILE A 176 -11.25 -17.06 -5.84
N PHE A 177 -10.45 -17.92 -5.21
CA PHE A 177 -9.71 -19.01 -5.88
C PHE A 177 -10.48 -20.33 -5.93
N ASP A 178 -11.65 -20.45 -5.28
CA ASP A 178 -12.48 -21.65 -5.39
C ASP A 178 -13.16 -21.68 -6.77
N GLY A 179 -12.64 -22.51 -7.68
CA GLY A 179 -13.15 -22.59 -9.05
C GLY A 179 -14.64 -22.97 -9.14
N LYS A 180 -15.17 -23.75 -8.19
CA LYS A 180 -16.60 -24.10 -8.17
C LYS A 180 -17.44 -22.86 -7.85
N LYS A 181 -17.02 -22.09 -6.84
CA LYS A 181 -17.65 -20.81 -6.50
C LYS A 181 -17.54 -19.82 -7.65
N GLN A 182 -16.39 -19.72 -8.28
CA GLN A 182 -16.18 -18.84 -9.44
C GLN A 182 -17.15 -19.15 -10.58
N ILE A 183 -17.33 -20.42 -10.94
CA ILE A 183 -18.30 -20.84 -11.98
C ILE A 183 -19.73 -20.49 -11.56
N GLN A 184 -20.11 -20.83 -10.32
CA GLN A 184 -21.43 -20.55 -9.77
C GLN A 184 -21.75 -19.04 -9.79
N ARG A 185 -20.81 -18.20 -9.34
CA ARG A 185 -20.99 -16.75 -9.24
C ARG A 185 -20.93 -16.06 -10.59
N THR A 186 -20.11 -16.55 -11.51
CA THR A 186 -20.08 -16.06 -12.90
C THR A 186 -21.42 -16.30 -13.58
N LEU A 187 -21.98 -17.50 -13.47
CA LEU A 187 -23.30 -17.82 -14.02
C LEU A 187 -24.40 -16.96 -13.38
N ALA A 188 -24.41 -16.85 -12.05
CA ALA A 188 -25.37 -16.02 -11.34
C ALA A 188 -25.32 -14.55 -11.80
N LYS A 189 -24.11 -14.03 -12.01
CA LYS A 189 -23.90 -12.66 -12.47
C LYS A 189 -24.37 -12.44 -13.91
N LEU A 190 -24.11 -13.39 -14.82
CA LEU A 190 -24.64 -13.34 -16.19
C LEU A 190 -26.17 -13.29 -16.19
N ARG A 191 -26.81 -14.14 -15.39
CA ARG A 191 -28.28 -14.18 -15.25
C ARG A 191 -28.86 -12.94 -14.58
N ALA A 192 -28.07 -12.23 -13.76
CA ALA A 192 -28.43 -10.94 -13.20
C ALA A 192 -28.32 -9.78 -14.21
N GLY A 193 -28.01 -10.06 -15.48
CA GLY A 193 -27.93 -9.06 -16.55
C GLY A 193 -26.55 -8.45 -16.74
N ALA A 194 -25.50 -9.07 -16.19
CA ALA A 194 -24.14 -8.63 -16.47
C ALA A 194 -23.80 -8.80 -17.94
N ARG A 195 -23.05 -7.84 -18.48
CA ARG A 195 -22.71 -7.73 -19.89
C ARG A 195 -21.26 -8.19 -20.13
N PRO A 196 -21.03 -9.35 -20.76
CA PRO A 196 -19.72 -9.87 -21.08
C PRO A 196 -18.83 -8.90 -21.85
N GLN A 197 -19.39 -8.02 -22.69
CA GLN A 197 -18.61 -7.02 -23.42
C GLN A 197 -17.85 -6.03 -22.52
N TYR A 198 -18.28 -5.86 -21.27
CA TYR A 198 -17.64 -4.95 -20.31
C TYR A 198 -16.79 -5.70 -19.28
N MET A 199 -17.20 -6.91 -18.90
CA MET A 199 -16.46 -7.71 -17.93
C MET A 199 -15.27 -8.45 -18.54
N TRP A 200 -15.45 -9.01 -19.74
CA TRP A 200 -14.43 -9.79 -20.45
C TRP A 200 -14.31 -9.30 -21.90
N PRO A 201 -13.94 -8.03 -22.14
CA PRO A 201 -14.07 -7.39 -23.46
C PRO A 201 -13.27 -8.11 -24.56
N ALA A 202 -12.04 -8.54 -24.27
CA ALA A 202 -11.20 -9.21 -25.24
C ALA A 202 -11.72 -10.62 -25.57
N VAL A 203 -12.15 -11.37 -24.56
CA VAL A 203 -12.67 -12.72 -24.71
C VAL A 203 -14.04 -12.73 -25.35
N TYR A 204 -14.90 -11.77 -25.00
CA TYR A 204 -16.18 -11.56 -25.66
C TYR A 204 -16.01 -11.31 -27.17
N ARG A 205 -15.11 -10.41 -27.58
CA ARG A 205 -14.84 -10.21 -29.03
C ARG A 205 -14.41 -11.49 -29.73
N LYS A 206 -13.57 -12.31 -29.09
CA LYS A 206 -13.15 -13.61 -29.64
C LYS A 206 -14.31 -14.60 -29.73
N TYR A 207 -15.16 -14.64 -28.71
CA TYR A 207 -16.33 -15.48 -28.67
C TYR A 207 -17.28 -15.14 -29.82
N VAL A 208 -17.62 -13.85 -29.97
CA VAL A 208 -18.53 -13.38 -31.03
C VAL A 208 -17.98 -13.70 -32.41
N ALA A 209 -16.67 -13.53 -32.63
CA ALA A 209 -16.03 -13.90 -33.89
C ALA A 209 -16.09 -15.42 -34.18
N THR A 210 -16.22 -16.26 -33.16
CA THR A 210 -16.21 -17.73 -33.30
C THR A 210 -17.62 -18.32 -33.39
N TYR A 211 -18.56 -17.78 -32.61
CA TYR A 211 -19.88 -18.40 -32.38
C TYR A 211 -21.05 -17.47 -32.67
N GLY A 212 -20.80 -16.20 -32.96
CA GLY A 212 -21.83 -15.17 -33.06
C GLY A 212 -22.20 -14.56 -31.71
N GLU A 213 -23.17 -13.64 -31.74
CA GLU A 213 -23.62 -12.92 -30.56
C GLU A 213 -24.36 -13.81 -29.56
N LEU A 214 -24.20 -13.50 -28.27
CA LEU A 214 -24.89 -14.21 -27.19
C LEU A 214 -26.39 -13.90 -27.22
N SER A 215 -27.21 -14.94 -27.27
CA SER A 215 -28.65 -14.82 -27.50
C SER A 215 -29.39 -14.06 -26.41
N TRP A 216 -28.90 -14.12 -25.17
CA TRP A 216 -29.46 -13.46 -23.98
C TRP A 216 -28.93 -12.04 -23.73
N LEU A 217 -28.09 -11.48 -24.61
CA LEU A 217 -27.64 -10.08 -24.49
C LEU A 217 -28.56 -9.07 -25.21
N LYS A 218 -29.63 -9.56 -25.83
CA LYS A 218 -30.62 -8.75 -26.55
C LYS A 218 -31.57 -8.03 -25.62
#